data_AF-A0A9R1AAM3-F1
#
_entry.id   AF-A0A9R1AAM3-F1
#
_cell.length_a   1.000
_cell.length_b   1.000
_cell.length_c   1.000
_cell.angle_alpha   90.00
_cell.angle_beta   90.00
_cell.angle_gamma   90.00
#
_symmetry.space_group_name_H-M   'P 1'
#
loop_
_entity.id
_entity.type
_entity.pdbx_description
1 polymer ?
#
loop_
_entity_poly.entity_id
_entity_poly.type
_entity_poly.pdbx_seq_one_letter_code
_entity_poly.pdbx_strand_id
1 'polypeptide(L)'
;MMYAVMVGIGTGHQSKSYKLALDMATGLTWMQCAPCHPCLRQYNPVFDPTQSPTFHHVSANDGILCHALYKPHQNGMCGFEVGFLSSHGSASGVLAKDTFSFPKSGHEVRFELLPGMVFGCAHHTEHFNTHEVLAGVLGLGMWKSSKPPTFFTKQINQGEGVRFSYCPFPPGMSTYNFLRFGNDIPSHPLPNVHRQSTPILMPAQANDGYYVKLTGVSVGGIRVSSVTPEMFRRGARGKGGCVIDIGTKMSVFVNEAYIHIESAVRHYLQIHGAQPVQLHGHHLCVHKSSAHRDVLPSMTLHFDNNAGLRVMPEHVFLEIVHANIHYMCIAFFPSLELTVIGARQQINHRFIFDLHARTPTISFNPENCHLDAGTQS
;
A
#
# COMPACT_ATOMS: atom_id res chain seq x y z
N MET A 1 -4.14 5.60 9.42
CA MET A 1 -5.03 4.93 8.45
C MET A 1 -4.23 3.86 7.75
N MET A 2 -4.62 2.59 7.86
CA MET A 2 -3.98 1.45 7.19
C MET A 2 -5.10 0.64 6.55
N TYR A 3 -4.90 0.19 5.31
CA TYR A 3 -5.86 -0.64 4.61
C TYR A 3 -5.47 -2.11 4.75
N ALA A 4 -6.46 -2.97 4.90
CA ALA A 4 -6.26 -4.40 5.07
C ALA A 4 -7.28 -5.17 4.23
N VAL A 5 -6.90 -6.37 3.82
CA VAL A 5 -7.74 -7.28 3.06
C VAL A 5 -8.08 -8.46 3.94
N MET A 6 -9.34 -8.89 3.89
CA MET A 6 -9.78 -10.11 4.54
C MET A 6 -9.46 -11.30 3.64
N VAL A 7 -8.69 -12.25 4.15
CA VAL A 7 -8.25 -13.46 3.44
C VAL A 7 -8.68 -14.67 4.26
N GLY A 8 -9.46 -15.58 3.67
CA GLY A 8 -9.70 -16.87 4.29
C GLY A 8 -8.53 -17.82 4.07
N ILE A 9 -8.21 -18.65 5.06
CA ILE A 9 -7.09 -19.58 5.01
C ILE A 9 -7.54 -20.94 5.54
N GLY A 10 -7.15 -21.99 4.82
CA GLY A 10 -7.63 -23.36 5.04
C GLY A 10 -8.96 -23.64 4.31
N THR A 11 -9.48 -24.85 4.49
CA THR A 11 -10.67 -25.34 3.78
C THR A 11 -11.75 -25.87 4.74
N GLY A 12 -12.99 -25.98 4.24
CA GLY A 12 -14.12 -26.53 5.00
C GLY A 12 -14.46 -25.73 6.25
N HIS A 13 -14.97 -26.42 7.29
CA HIS A 13 -15.38 -25.80 8.55
C HIS A 13 -14.21 -25.21 9.37
N GLN A 14 -12.96 -25.56 9.04
CA GLN A 14 -11.76 -25.06 9.72
C GLN A 14 -11.19 -23.80 9.07
N SER A 15 -11.72 -23.38 7.92
CA SER A 15 -11.31 -22.14 7.27
C SER A 15 -11.58 -20.93 8.17
N LYS A 16 -10.58 -20.08 8.34
CA LYS A 16 -10.67 -18.85 9.15
C LYS A 16 -10.25 -17.64 8.35
N SER A 17 -10.89 -16.51 8.59
CA SER A 17 -10.56 -15.24 7.93
C SER A 17 -9.57 -14.41 8.73
N TYR A 18 -8.59 -13.83 8.06
CA TYR A 18 -7.55 -12.99 8.65
C TYR A 18 -7.51 -11.65 7.93
N LYS A 19 -7.29 -10.57 8.68
CA LYS A 19 -7.08 -9.25 8.10
C LYS A 19 -5.58 -9.04 7.91
N LEU A 20 -5.15 -8.94 6.66
CA LEU A 20 -3.75 -8.72 6.31
C LEU A 20 -3.58 -7.28 5.80
N ALA A 21 -2.61 -6.55 6.35
CA ALA A 21 -2.29 -5.21 5.89
C ALA A 21 -1.86 -5.25 4.42
N LEU A 22 -2.35 -4.31 3.63
CA LEU A 22 -2.02 -4.24 2.22
C LEU A 22 -0.70 -3.48 2.04
N ASP A 23 0.26 -4.10 1.36
CA ASP A 23 1.61 -3.53 1.17
C ASP A 23 2.07 -3.72 -0.28
N MET A 24 2.42 -2.62 -0.93
CA MET A 24 2.82 -2.60 -2.34
C MET A 24 4.33 -2.78 -2.54
N ALA A 25 5.11 -2.74 -1.47
CA ALA A 25 6.57 -2.83 -1.47
C ALA A 25 7.10 -4.15 -0.89
N THR A 26 6.24 -4.98 -0.29
CA THR A 26 6.58 -6.31 0.20
C THR A 26 6.20 -7.41 -0.81
N GLY A 27 7.16 -8.28 -1.13
CA GLY A 27 6.96 -9.40 -2.05
C GLY A 27 6.23 -10.60 -1.43
N LEU A 28 6.72 -11.09 -0.30
CA LEU A 28 6.15 -12.26 0.39
C LEU A 28 4.95 -11.87 1.25
N THR A 29 3.78 -12.44 0.97
CA THR A 29 2.66 -12.44 1.92
C THR A 29 3.04 -13.28 3.12
N TRP A 30 2.79 -12.79 4.33
CA TRP A 30 3.06 -13.51 5.56
C TRP A 30 2.02 -13.20 6.64
N MET A 31 1.90 -14.08 7.63
CA MET A 31 1.03 -13.89 8.79
C MET A 31 1.54 -14.62 10.02
N GLN A 32 1.05 -14.24 11.21
CA GLN A 32 1.34 -14.93 12.46
C GLN A 32 0.79 -16.36 12.46
N CYS A 33 1.63 -17.30 12.88
CA CYS A 33 1.31 -18.71 13.03
C CYS A 33 1.72 -19.24 14.39
N ALA A 34 0.94 -20.16 14.95
CA ALA A 34 1.34 -20.94 16.11
C ALA A 34 2.41 -21.98 15.72
N PRO A 35 3.40 -22.26 16.59
CA PRO A 35 3.74 -21.50 17.80
C PRO A 35 4.28 -20.10 17.45
N CYS A 36 3.89 -19.08 18.22
CA CYS A 36 4.30 -17.68 17.99
C CYS A 36 5.00 -17.07 19.21
N HIS A 37 5.92 -16.14 18.96
CA HIS A 37 6.63 -15.39 19.98
C HIS A 37 6.91 -13.94 19.52
N PRO A 38 6.40 -12.91 20.22
CA PRO A 38 5.17 -12.95 20.99
C PRO A 38 3.96 -13.31 20.10
N CYS A 39 2.92 -13.90 20.68
CA CYS A 39 1.62 -14.03 20.00
C CYS A 39 0.85 -12.72 20.13
N LEU A 40 0.92 -11.86 19.12
CA LEU A 40 0.26 -10.56 19.16
C LEU A 40 -1.24 -10.71 18.89
N ARG A 41 -2.04 -9.93 19.62
CA ARG A 41 -3.50 -9.91 19.45
C ARG A 41 -3.88 -9.45 18.04
N GLN A 42 -4.86 -10.13 17.46
CA GLN A 42 -5.41 -9.90 16.12
C GLN A 42 -6.90 -10.21 16.11
N TYR A 43 -7.59 -9.93 15.00
CA TYR A 43 -9.05 -10.05 14.90
C TYR A 43 -9.58 -11.46 15.21
N ASN A 44 -9.01 -12.48 14.56
CA ASN A 44 -9.26 -13.89 14.87
C ASN A 44 -8.02 -14.49 15.56
N PRO A 45 -8.14 -15.59 16.35
CA PRO A 45 -7.00 -16.25 16.98
C PRO A 45 -5.87 -16.52 15.97
N VAL A 46 -4.61 -16.52 16.44
CA VAL A 46 -3.45 -16.83 15.59
C VAL A 46 -3.69 -18.13 14.84
N PHE A 47 -3.27 -18.18 13.56
CA PHE A 47 -3.46 -19.35 12.73
C PHE A 47 -2.68 -20.54 13.31
N ASP A 48 -3.39 -21.64 13.54
CA ASP A 48 -2.79 -22.90 13.98
C ASP A 48 -2.65 -23.81 12.76
N PRO A 49 -1.41 -24.04 12.27
CA PRO A 49 -1.19 -24.89 11.10
C PRO A 49 -1.73 -26.31 11.25
N THR A 50 -1.82 -26.84 12.48
CA THR A 50 -2.31 -28.20 12.74
C THR A 50 -3.80 -28.36 12.48
N GLN A 51 -4.53 -27.24 12.39
CA GLN A 51 -5.97 -27.21 12.17
C GLN A 51 -6.37 -27.07 10.70
N SER A 52 -5.40 -26.94 9.78
CA SER A 52 -5.69 -26.81 8.35
C SER A 52 -5.27 -28.08 7.61
N PRO A 53 -6.21 -28.83 7.00
CA PRO A 53 -5.89 -30.06 6.29
C PRO A 53 -5.13 -29.83 4.98
N THR A 54 -5.13 -28.60 4.48
CA THR A 54 -4.42 -28.19 3.25
C THR A 54 -3.10 -27.49 3.52
N PHE A 55 -2.70 -27.39 4.79
CA PHE A 55 -1.44 -26.78 5.17
C PHE A 55 -0.26 -27.74 4.93
N HIS A 56 0.78 -27.25 4.28
CA HIS A 56 2.02 -27.97 4.07
C HIS A 56 3.24 -27.04 4.19
N HIS A 57 4.27 -27.45 4.91
CA HIS A 57 5.54 -26.73 4.92
C HIS A 57 6.25 -26.83 3.57
N VAL A 58 6.97 -25.77 3.18
CA VAL A 58 7.91 -25.83 2.06
C VAL A 58 9.19 -26.49 2.53
N SER A 59 9.62 -27.54 1.82
CA SER A 59 10.86 -28.26 2.12
C SER A 59 12.09 -27.38 1.91
N ALA A 60 13.08 -27.53 2.79
CA ALA A 60 14.40 -26.93 2.65
C ALA A 60 15.11 -27.33 1.33
N ASN A 61 14.74 -28.49 0.76
CA ASN A 61 15.31 -29.01 -0.48
C ASN A 61 14.48 -28.63 -1.72
N ASP A 62 13.44 -27.80 -1.58
CA ASP A 62 12.66 -27.31 -2.72
C ASP A 62 13.51 -26.31 -3.52
N GLY A 63 14.09 -26.77 -4.63
CA GLY A 63 15.00 -25.98 -5.46
C GLY A 63 14.34 -24.79 -6.18
N ILE A 64 13.01 -24.65 -6.14
CA ILE A 64 12.27 -23.56 -6.78
C ILE A 64 11.83 -22.53 -5.73
N LEU A 65 11.23 -23.00 -4.64
CA LEU A 65 10.66 -22.13 -3.60
C LEU A 65 11.67 -21.81 -2.50
N CYS A 66 12.51 -22.76 -2.11
CA CYS A 66 13.53 -22.57 -1.08
C CYS A 66 14.88 -22.18 -1.67
N HIS A 67 14.89 -21.08 -2.41
CA HIS A 67 16.08 -20.52 -3.00
C HIS A 67 16.23 -19.05 -2.62
N ALA A 68 17.39 -18.44 -2.93
CA ALA A 68 17.77 -17.04 -2.74
C ALA A 68 16.68 -16.10 -2.17
N LEU A 69 16.99 -15.44 -1.04
CA LEU A 69 16.10 -14.70 -0.11
C LEU A 69 15.58 -15.55 1.06
N TYR A 70 15.51 -16.88 0.89
CA TYR A 70 15.11 -17.82 1.93
C TYR A 70 16.29 -18.67 2.40
N LYS A 71 16.17 -19.23 3.61
CA LYS A 71 17.25 -20.00 4.25
C LYS A 71 16.73 -21.39 4.64
N PRO A 72 17.35 -22.48 4.17
CA PRO A 72 17.00 -23.81 4.65
C PRO A 72 17.33 -23.93 6.14
N HIS A 73 16.37 -24.41 6.94
CA HIS A 73 16.57 -24.71 8.35
C HIS A 73 17.00 -26.18 8.54
N GLN A 74 17.70 -26.46 9.65
CA GLN A 74 18.20 -27.81 9.97
C GLN A 74 17.08 -28.85 10.14
N ASN A 75 15.88 -28.40 10.50
CA ASN A 75 14.69 -29.27 10.63
C ASN A 75 14.01 -29.58 9.30
N GLY A 76 14.65 -29.27 8.17
CA GLY A 76 14.15 -29.60 6.83
C GLY A 76 13.08 -28.65 6.29
N MET A 77 12.78 -27.56 7.00
CA MET A 77 11.85 -26.53 6.55
C MET A 77 12.56 -25.34 5.89
N CYS A 78 11.87 -24.65 4.99
CA CYS A 78 12.40 -23.44 4.39
C CYS A 78 12.07 -22.21 5.25
N GLY A 79 13.08 -21.54 5.79
CA GLY A 79 12.94 -20.33 6.60
C GLY A 79 12.81 -19.05 5.77
N PHE A 80 12.05 -18.09 6.28
CA PHE A 80 11.98 -16.74 5.74
C PHE A 80 12.20 -15.68 6.83
N GLU A 81 12.62 -14.50 6.39
CA GLU A 81 12.73 -13.30 7.21
C GLU A 81 12.38 -12.10 6.34
N VAL A 82 11.50 -11.23 6.82
CA VAL A 82 11.14 -9.97 6.17
C VAL A 82 11.31 -8.82 7.16
N GLY A 83 11.91 -7.72 6.72
CA GLY A 83 12.11 -6.51 7.53
C GLY A 83 11.10 -5.42 7.18
N PHE A 84 10.66 -4.65 8.18
CA PHE A 84 9.78 -3.49 8.01
C PHE A 84 10.61 -2.21 8.03
N LEU A 85 10.81 -1.59 6.87
CA LEU A 85 11.65 -0.38 6.73
C LEU A 85 11.21 0.77 7.64
N SER A 86 9.90 0.92 7.89
CA SER A 86 9.36 2.05 8.64
C SER A 86 9.45 1.91 10.16
N SER A 87 9.49 0.68 10.71
CA SER A 87 9.48 0.44 12.15
C SER A 87 10.74 -0.22 12.70
N HIS A 88 11.74 -0.48 11.84
CA HIS A 88 12.90 -1.32 12.19
C HIS A 88 12.49 -2.68 12.78
N GLY A 89 11.33 -3.18 12.35
CA GLY A 89 10.79 -4.46 12.80
C GLY A 89 11.07 -5.59 11.82
N SER A 90 10.68 -6.79 12.19
CA SER A 90 10.86 -7.99 11.38
C SER A 90 9.73 -9.00 11.59
N ALA A 91 9.55 -9.89 10.62
CA ALA A 91 8.80 -11.13 10.80
C ALA A 91 9.61 -12.28 10.23
N SER A 92 9.69 -13.38 10.98
CA SER A 92 10.44 -14.57 10.59
C SER A 92 9.72 -15.85 10.98
N GLY A 93 10.02 -16.92 10.26
CA GLY A 93 9.37 -18.21 10.43
C GLY A 93 9.69 -19.13 9.26
N VAL A 94 8.70 -19.91 8.81
CA VAL A 94 8.86 -20.86 7.71
C VAL A 94 7.91 -20.56 6.56
N LEU A 95 8.36 -20.84 5.34
CA LEU A 95 7.48 -20.86 4.18
C LEU A 95 6.54 -22.06 4.27
N ALA A 96 5.28 -21.82 3.94
CA ALA A 96 4.24 -22.81 3.90
C ALA A 96 3.33 -22.60 2.69
N LYS A 97 2.54 -23.62 2.38
CA LYS A 97 1.46 -23.61 1.41
C LYS A 97 0.15 -23.86 2.14
N ASP A 98 -0.90 -23.15 1.76
CA ASP A 98 -2.27 -23.49 2.15
C ASP A 98 -3.25 -22.98 1.09
N THR A 99 -4.54 -23.25 1.28
CA THR A 99 -5.61 -22.72 0.44
C THR A 99 -6.01 -21.35 0.94
N PHE A 100 -5.89 -20.34 0.09
CA PHE A 100 -6.46 -19.02 0.35
C PHE A 100 -7.86 -18.94 -0.23
N SER A 101 -8.72 -18.14 0.39
CA SER A 101 -10.07 -17.88 -0.12
C SER A 101 -10.42 -16.40 -0.11
N PHE A 102 -11.08 -15.97 -1.18
CA PHE A 102 -11.50 -14.59 -1.39
C PHE A 102 -12.98 -14.56 -1.81
N PRO A 103 -13.78 -13.60 -1.35
CA PRO A 103 -15.15 -13.43 -1.84
C PRO A 103 -15.16 -13.24 -3.36
N LYS A 104 -16.03 -13.97 -4.06
CA LYS A 104 -16.33 -13.72 -5.47
C LYS A 104 -17.31 -12.55 -5.59
N SER A 105 -17.11 -11.74 -6.63
CA SER A 105 -18.08 -10.72 -7.04
C SER A 105 -19.35 -11.41 -7.54
N GLY A 106 -20.52 -11.00 -7.04
CA GLY A 106 -21.83 -11.54 -7.42
C GLY A 106 -22.85 -11.50 -6.28
N HIS A 107 -24.10 -11.84 -6.59
CA HIS A 107 -25.24 -11.79 -5.66
C HIS A 107 -25.23 -12.89 -4.58
N GLU A 108 -24.48 -13.98 -4.78
CA GLU A 108 -24.36 -15.08 -3.83
C GLU A 108 -23.00 -15.05 -3.11
N VAL A 109 -22.98 -15.40 -1.83
CA VAL A 109 -21.74 -15.56 -1.05
C VAL A 109 -21.00 -16.80 -1.53
N ARG A 110 -20.22 -16.63 -2.59
CA ARG A 110 -19.29 -17.64 -3.13
C ARG A 110 -17.86 -17.18 -2.84
N PHE A 111 -16.97 -18.13 -2.67
CA PHE A 111 -15.55 -17.87 -2.50
C PHE A 111 -14.77 -18.45 -3.68
N GLU A 112 -13.80 -17.68 -4.17
CA GLU A 112 -12.72 -18.22 -5.00
C GLU A 112 -11.69 -18.87 -4.08
N LEU A 113 -11.36 -20.13 -4.35
CA LEU A 113 -10.33 -20.86 -3.63
C LEU A 113 -9.05 -20.90 -4.48
N LEU A 114 -7.95 -20.48 -3.87
CA LEU A 114 -6.61 -20.53 -4.44
C LEU A 114 -5.80 -21.57 -3.66
N PRO A 115 -5.78 -22.85 -4.10
CA PRO A 115 -5.05 -23.90 -3.42
C PRO A 115 -3.53 -23.75 -3.60
N GLY A 116 -2.75 -24.17 -2.61
CA GLY A 116 -1.30 -24.22 -2.70
C GLY A 116 -0.60 -22.86 -2.72
N MET A 117 -1.28 -21.82 -2.22
CA MET A 117 -0.69 -20.49 -2.09
C MET A 117 0.43 -20.52 -1.07
N VAL A 118 1.62 -20.15 -1.52
CA VAL A 118 2.84 -20.01 -0.72
C VAL A 118 2.80 -18.69 0.06
N PHE A 119 3.05 -18.76 1.36
CA PHE A 119 3.13 -17.61 2.26
C PHE A 119 4.13 -17.86 3.40
N GLY A 120 4.52 -16.79 4.08
CA GLY A 120 5.34 -16.86 5.30
C GLY A 120 4.48 -17.13 6.53
N CYS A 121 4.69 -18.27 7.18
CA CYS A 121 4.10 -18.62 8.46
C CYS A 121 5.03 -18.09 9.57
N ALA A 122 4.76 -16.88 10.06
CA ALA A 122 5.63 -16.16 10.99
C ALA A 122 5.47 -16.70 12.41
N HIS A 123 6.56 -17.20 12.97
CA HIS A 123 6.66 -17.67 14.35
C HIS A 123 7.25 -16.60 15.27
N HIS A 124 7.97 -15.62 14.72
CA HIS A 124 8.52 -14.49 15.45
C HIS A 124 8.19 -13.17 14.76
N THR A 125 7.78 -12.16 15.52
CA THR A 125 7.54 -10.82 15.00
C THR A 125 8.08 -9.76 15.94
N GLU A 126 8.79 -8.78 15.40
CA GLU A 126 9.38 -7.66 16.13
C GLU A 126 8.82 -6.35 15.60
N HIS A 127 8.36 -5.47 16.49
CA HIS A 127 7.82 -4.16 16.15
C HIS A 127 6.74 -4.15 15.04
N PHE A 128 5.99 -5.25 14.92
CA PHE A 128 4.79 -5.31 14.10
C PHE A 128 3.60 -4.75 14.89
N ASN A 129 3.01 -3.65 14.40
CA ASN A 129 1.81 -3.11 15.02
C ASN A 129 0.56 -3.77 14.43
N THR A 130 0.03 -4.77 15.14
CA THR A 130 -1.20 -5.45 14.71
C THR A 130 -2.43 -4.55 14.74
N HIS A 131 -2.39 -3.42 15.45
CA HIS A 131 -3.58 -2.63 15.78
C HIS A 131 -4.70 -3.49 16.39
N GLU A 132 -4.35 -4.58 17.08
CA GLU A 132 -5.25 -5.63 17.60
C GLU A 132 -6.15 -6.30 16.55
N VAL A 133 -5.90 -6.09 15.26
CA VAL A 133 -6.80 -6.51 14.16
C VAL A 133 -6.05 -7.28 13.09
N LEU A 134 -4.82 -6.87 12.76
CA LEU A 134 -4.02 -7.40 11.66
C LEU A 134 -3.29 -8.67 12.08
N ALA A 135 -3.36 -9.69 11.23
CA ALA A 135 -2.63 -10.95 11.41
C ALA A 135 -1.28 -10.99 10.68
N GLY A 136 -1.04 -10.04 9.77
CA GLY A 136 0.14 -10.03 8.91
C GLY A 136 -0.01 -9.06 7.75
N VAL A 137 0.66 -9.36 6.64
CA VAL A 137 0.74 -8.51 5.44
C VAL A 137 0.40 -9.31 4.18
N LEU A 138 -0.50 -8.77 3.35
CA LEU A 138 -0.72 -9.21 1.98
C LEU A 138 0.22 -8.42 1.08
N GLY A 139 1.33 -9.06 0.71
CA GLY A 139 2.36 -8.48 -0.13
C GLY A 139 1.93 -8.48 -1.60
N LEU A 140 1.73 -7.29 -2.15
CA LEU A 140 1.43 -7.09 -3.57
C LEU A 140 2.64 -6.59 -4.35
N GLY A 141 3.86 -6.76 -3.86
CA GLY A 141 5.07 -6.34 -4.57
C GLY A 141 5.21 -6.96 -5.97
N MET A 142 6.00 -6.29 -6.80
CA MET A 142 6.35 -6.71 -8.15
C MET A 142 7.31 -7.89 -8.13
N TRP A 143 6.85 -9.03 -8.63
CA TRP A 143 7.70 -10.20 -8.82
C TRP A 143 8.74 -10.01 -9.93
N LYS A 144 9.88 -10.68 -9.79
CA LYS A 144 10.96 -10.73 -10.79
C LYS A 144 11.45 -12.16 -10.96
N SER A 145 11.89 -12.50 -12.16
CA SER A 145 12.38 -13.84 -12.50
C SER A 145 13.59 -14.30 -11.67
N SER A 146 14.36 -13.37 -11.10
CA SER A 146 15.49 -13.69 -10.22
C SER A 146 15.07 -14.08 -8.79
N LYS A 147 13.78 -14.02 -8.46
CA LYS A 147 13.25 -14.35 -7.13
C LYS A 147 12.35 -15.59 -7.21
N PRO A 148 12.28 -16.40 -6.14
CA PRO A 148 11.32 -17.50 -6.05
C PRO A 148 9.89 -17.02 -6.35
N PRO A 149 9.03 -17.86 -6.96
CA PRO A 149 7.66 -17.49 -7.33
C PRO A 149 6.69 -17.44 -6.13
N THR A 150 7.11 -16.83 -5.02
CA THR A 150 6.36 -16.74 -3.76
C THR A 150 5.56 -15.44 -3.62
N PHE A 151 5.66 -14.54 -4.60
CA PHE A 151 4.98 -13.25 -4.59
C PHE A 151 3.51 -13.46 -4.93
N PHE A 152 2.59 -12.85 -4.18
CA PHE A 152 1.16 -13.08 -4.40
C PHE A 152 0.76 -12.83 -5.85
N THR A 153 1.22 -11.72 -6.44
CA THR A 153 1.01 -11.37 -7.86
C THR A 153 1.49 -12.47 -8.80
N LYS A 154 2.67 -13.06 -8.57
CA LYS A 154 3.17 -14.17 -9.39
C LYS A 154 2.32 -15.44 -9.25
N GLN A 155 1.88 -15.75 -8.04
CA GLN A 155 1.13 -16.98 -7.75
C GLN A 155 -0.27 -16.99 -8.38
N ILE A 156 -0.91 -15.83 -8.48
CA ILE A 156 -2.24 -15.69 -9.11
C ILE A 156 -2.18 -15.46 -10.62
N ASN A 157 -0.98 -15.37 -11.22
CA ASN A 157 -0.82 -15.13 -12.64
C ASN A 157 -1.12 -16.40 -13.44
N GLN A 158 -2.20 -16.40 -14.22
CA GLN A 158 -2.65 -17.52 -15.05
C GLN A 158 -2.06 -17.53 -16.46
N GLY A 159 -0.97 -16.80 -16.71
CA GLY A 159 -0.26 -16.73 -18.00
C GLY A 159 -0.53 -15.46 -18.80
N GLU A 160 -1.59 -14.73 -18.46
CA GLU A 160 -2.01 -13.46 -19.10
C GLU A 160 -1.64 -12.24 -18.25
N GLY A 161 -0.63 -12.35 -17.38
CA GLY A 161 -0.26 -11.26 -16.48
C GLY A 161 -1.28 -11.02 -15.37
N VAL A 162 -1.03 -9.98 -14.57
CA VAL A 162 -1.84 -9.69 -13.38
C VAL A 162 -2.34 -8.27 -13.50
N ARG A 163 -3.63 -8.10 -13.31
CA ARG A 163 -4.26 -6.79 -13.18
C ARG A 163 -5.01 -6.74 -11.86
N PHE A 164 -4.79 -5.70 -11.07
CA PHE A 164 -5.51 -5.48 -9.83
C PHE A 164 -5.84 -4.01 -9.62
N SER A 165 -6.85 -3.72 -8.81
CA SER A 165 -7.24 -2.36 -8.46
C SER A 165 -7.71 -2.23 -7.03
N TYR A 166 -7.52 -1.05 -6.46
CA TYR A 166 -8.11 -0.66 -5.19
C TYR A 166 -8.62 0.78 -5.27
N CYS A 167 -9.58 1.12 -4.42
CA CYS A 167 -10.14 2.46 -4.31
C CYS A 167 -10.23 2.80 -2.80
N PRO A 168 -9.27 3.54 -2.23
CA PRO A 168 -9.26 3.82 -0.80
C PRO A 168 -10.19 4.97 -0.44
N PHE A 169 -10.86 4.88 0.70
CA PHE A 169 -11.73 5.92 1.25
C PHE A 169 -11.39 6.20 2.73
N PRO A 170 -11.74 7.36 3.29
CA PRO A 170 -11.49 7.68 4.70
C PRO A 170 -12.21 6.72 5.66
N PRO A 171 -11.62 6.36 6.80
CA PRO A 171 -12.29 5.55 7.82
C PRO A 171 -13.63 6.15 8.24
N GLY A 172 -14.62 5.30 8.49
CA GLY A 172 -15.95 5.71 8.96
C GLY A 172 -16.97 6.08 7.87
N MET A 173 -16.58 6.14 6.59
CA MET A 173 -17.54 6.39 5.49
C MET A 173 -18.27 5.13 5.01
N SER A 174 -17.60 3.97 5.06
CA SER A 174 -18.14 2.66 4.73
C SER A 174 -17.44 1.60 5.56
N THR A 175 -18.04 0.41 5.68
CA THR A 175 -17.48 -0.72 6.42
C THR A 175 -16.36 -1.42 5.65
N TYR A 176 -16.47 -1.50 4.32
CA TYR A 176 -15.47 -2.12 3.45
C TYR A 176 -15.54 -1.58 2.01
N ASN A 177 -14.49 -1.90 1.26
CA ASN A 177 -14.45 -1.86 -0.19
C ASN A 177 -13.63 -3.06 -0.69
N PHE A 178 -13.45 -3.22 -2.00
CA PHE A 178 -12.83 -4.33 -2.67
C PHE A 178 -11.41 -4.02 -3.16
N LEU A 179 -10.52 -4.98 -2.95
CA LEU A 179 -9.36 -5.19 -3.81
C LEU A 179 -9.83 -6.11 -4.94
N ARG A 180 -9.82 -5.60 -6.17
CA ARG A 180 -10.40 -6.27 -7.34
C ARG A 180 -9.29 -6.80 -8.25
N PHE A 181 -9.53 -7.93 -8.90
CA PHE A 181 -8.57 -8.57 -9.81
C PHE A 181 -9.20 -8.86 -11.18
N GLY A 182 -8.38 -8.81 -12.22
CA GLY A 182 -8.76 -9.19 -13.59
C GLY A 182 -10.01 -8.44 -14.09
N ASN A 183 -11.02 -9.21 -14.48
CA ASN A 183 -12.26 -8.70 -15.08
C ASN A 183 -13.22 -8.07 -14.06
N ASP A 184 -13.01 -8.24 -12.76
CA ASP A 184 -13.82 -7.58 -11.73
C ASP A 184 -13.50 -6.07 -11.61
N ILE A 185 -12.38 -5.63 -12.18
CA ILE A 185 -11.97 -4.23 -12.16
C ILE A 185 -12.88 -3.41 -13.10
N PRO A 186 -13.53 -2.34 -12.60
CA PRO A 186 -14.37 -1.48 -13.44
C PRO A 186 -13.63 -0.96 -14.67
N SER A 187 -14.19 -1.27 -15.85
CA SER A 187 -13.58 -1.00 -17.15
C SER A 187 -13.43 0.50 -17.40
N HIS A 188 -14.49 1.27 -17.13
CA HIS A 188 -14.56 2.69 -17.42
C HIS A 188 -14.75 3.52 -16.15
N PRO A 189 -14.07 4.67 -16.05
CA PRO A 189 -14.42 5.66 -15.04
C PRO A 189 -15.82 6.23 -15.31
N LEU A 190 -16.37 6.97 -14.34
CA LEU A 190 -17.65 7.68 -14.50
C LEU A 190 -17.61 8.66 -15.70
N PRO A 191 -18.77 9.03 -16.29
CA PRO A 191 -18.82 10.04 -17.34
C PRO A 191 -18.08 11.32 -16.95
N ASN A 192 -17.34 11.90 -17.91
CA ASN A 192 -16.49 13.11 -17.73
C ASN A 192 -15.29 12.94 -16.78
N VAL A 193 -15.01 11.73 -16.31
CA VAL A 193 -13.77 11.43 -15.59
C VAL A 193 -12.77 10.80 -16.55
N HIS A 194 -11.59 11.41 -16.68
CA HIS A 194 -10.52 10.88 -17.51
C HIS A 194 -9.56 10.04 -16.66
N ARG A 195 -9.36 8.78 -17.07
CA ARG A 195 -8.32 7.92 -16.52
C ARG A 195 -6.96 8.41 -17.01
N GLN A 196 -6.04 8.59 -16.08
CA GLN A 196 -4.66 8.98 -16.35
C GLN A 196 -3.74 7.79 -16.08
N SER A 197 -2.60 7.75 -16.76
CA SER A 197 -1.68 6.61 -16.68
C SER A 197 -0.22 7.03 -16.72
N THR A 198 0.61 6.35 -15.95
CA THR A 198 2.07 6.48 -15.97
C THR A 198 2.71 5.09 -16.06
N PRO A 199 3.84 4.92 -16.78
CA PRO A 199 4.58 3.68 -16.76
C PRO A 199 5.14 3.39 -15.36
N ILE A 200 5.18 2.11 -15.02
CA ILE A 200 5.95 1.62 -13.88
C ILE A 200 7.40 1.48 -14.34
N LEU A 201 8.32 2.02 -13.56
CA LEU A 201 9.75 1.87 -13.80
C LEU A 201 10.16 0.43 -13.53
N MET A 202 10.93 -0.15 -14.46
CA MET A 202 11.44 -1.51 -14.31
C MET A 202 12.10 -1.69 -12.94
N PRO A 203 11.84 -2.79 -12.22
CA PRO A 203 12.37 -2.95 -10.87
C PRO A 203 13.91 -2.95 -10.84
N ALA A 204 14.52 -2.20 -9.92
CA ALA A 204 15.96 -2.34 -9.65
C ALA A 204 16.20 -3.68 -8.95
N GLN A 205 17.42 -4.24 -9.01
CA GLN A 205 17.72 -5.59 -8.49
C GLN A 205 17.17 -5.86 -7.07
N ALA A 206 17.15 -4.88 -6.17
CA ALA A 206 16.81 -5.07 -4.76
C ALA A 206 15.39 -4.67 -4.29
N ASN A 207 14.53 -4.01 -5.11
CA ASN A 207 13.26 -3.45 -4.60
C ASN A 207 12.01 -3.94 -5.35
N ASP A 208 10.98 -4.33 -4.61
CA ASP A 208 9.74 -4.93 -5.11
C ASP A 208 8.59 -3.92 -5.24
N GLY A 209 8.80 -2.66 -4.87
CA GLY A 209 7.79 -1.60 -4.97
C GLY A 209 7.48 -1.15 -6.40
N TYR A 210 6.32 -0.52 -6.56
CA TYR A 210 5.88 0.06 -7.82
C TYR A 210 6.44 1.47 -8.01
N TYR A 211 7.61 1.55 -8.63
CA TYR A 211 8.28 2.81 -8.90
C TYR A 211 7.64 3.56 -10.08
N VAL A 212 7.47 4.86 -9.92
CA VAL A 212 6.99 5.76 -10.99
C VAL A 212 7.90 6.99 -11.07
N LYS A 213 7.94 7.63 -12.24
CA LYS A 213 8.70 8.87 -12.43
C LYS A 213 7.84 10.05 -12.01
N LEU A 214 8.08 10.58 -10.81
CA LEU A 214 7.50 11.85 -10.38
C LEU A 214 8.29 13.00 -11.02
N THR A 215 7.62 13.87 -11.77
CA THR A 215 8.21 14.95 -12.56
C THR A 215 8.04 16.33 -11.91
N GLY A 216 7.17 16.45 -10.91
CA GLY A 216 7.06 17.64 -10.08
C GLY A 216 5.76 17.72 -9.29
N VAL A 217 5.55 18.86 -8.63
CA VAL A 217 4.40 19.10 -7.75
C VAL A 217 3.80 20.47 -8.06
N SER A 218 2.47 20.57 -8.04
CA SER A 218 1.76 21.85 -8.00
C SER A 218 1.03 22.02 -6.66
N VAL A 219 1.01 23.25 -6.15
CA VAL A 219 0.26 23.65 -4.96
C VAL A 219 -0.73 24.73 -5.37
N GLY A 220 -2.02 24.54 -5.06
CA GLY A 220 -3.07 25.49 -5.42
C GLY A 220 -3.20 25.72 -6.93
N GLY A 221 -2.84 24.73 -7.75
CA GLY A 221 -2.81 24.85 -9.22
C GLY A 221 -1.52 25.45 -9.80
N ILE A 222 -0.64 26.01 -8.97
CA ILE A 222 0.63 26.62 -9.41
C ILE A 222 1.75 25.58 -9.32
N ARG A 223 2.50 25.38 -10.41
CA ARG A 223 3.66 24.47 -10.43
C ARG A 223 4.78 25.04 -9.54
N VAL A 224 5.32 24.20 -8.65
CA VAL A 224 6.49 24.56 -7.82
C VAL A 224 7.74 24.35 -8.67
N SER A 225 8.26 25.42 -9.27
CA SER A 225 9.38 25.36 -10.24
C SER A 225 10.68 24.81 -9.64
N SER A 226 10.90 24.98 -8.34
CA SER A 226 12.06 24.44 -7.62
C SER A 226 12.02 22.92 -7.44
N VAL A 227 10.86 22.27 -7.60
CA VAL A 227 10.74 20.81 -7.50
C VAL A 227 10.98 20.20 -8.88
N THR A 228 12.15 19.59 -9.06
CA THR A 228 12.57 19.02 -10.35
C THR A 228 12.50 17.49 -10.36
N PRO A 229 12.38 16.85 -11.54
CA PRO A 229 12.38 15.38 -11.64
C PRO A 229 13.65 14.71 -11.08
N GLU A 230 14.80 15.39 -11.11
CA GLU A 230 16.09 14.83 -10.67
C GLU A 230 16.08 14.48 -9.18
N MET A 231 15.35 15.26 -8.36
CA MET A 231 15.17 14.99 -6.93
C MET A 231 14.51 13.63 -6.66
N PHE A 232 13.70 13.15 -7.61
CA PHE A 232 13.00 11.87 -7.49
C PHE A 232 13.68 10.76 -8.29
N ARG A 233 14.89 10.97 -8.81
CA ARG A 233 15.54 9.97 -9.65
C ARG A 233 15.97 8.77 -8.82
N ARG A 234 15.69 7.56 -9.33
CA ARG A 234 16.20 6.33 -8.75
C ARG A 234 17.66 6.12 -9.16
N GLY A 235 18.55 5.99 -8.19
CA GLY A 235 19.96 5.66 -8.41
C GLY A 235 20.16 4.22 -8.89
N ALA A 236 21.33 3.94 -9.48
CA ALA A 236 21.66 2.62 -10.04
C ALA A 236 21.59 1.47 -9.01
N ARG A 237 21.86 1.77 -7.73
CA ARG A 237 21.75 0.82 -6.60
C ARG A 237 20.35 0.74 -5.98
N GLY A 238 19.35 1.38 -6.58
CA GLY A 238 17.95 1.35 -6.10
C GLY A 238 17.61 2.39 -5.02
N LYS A 239 18.55 3.25 -4.61
CA LYS A 239 18.29 4.39 -3.70
C LYS A 239 17.47 5.48 -4.38
N GLY A 240 16.67 6.23 -3.63
CA GLY A 240 15.81 7.28 -4.17
C GLY A 240 14.63 6.71 -4.97
N GLY A 241 14.04 7.53 -5.82
CA GLY A 241 12.83 7.18 -6.56
C GLY A 241 11.54 7.64 -5.89
N CYS A 242 10.42 7.41 -6.58
CA CYS A 242 9.07 7.60 -6.09
C CYS A 242 8.29 6.29 -6.21
N VAL A 243 7.69 5.83 -5.11
CA VAL A 243 6.92 4.58 -5.04
C VAL A 243 5.45 4.88 -4.72
N ILE A 244 4.52 4.20 -5.38
CA ILE A 244 3.11 4.19 -4.97
C ILE A 244 2.91 3.06 -3.95
N ASP A 245 2.54 3.41 -2.72
CA ASP A 245 2.33 2.40 -1.67
C ASP A 245 1.21 2.80 -0.71
N ILE A 246 0.17 1.97 -0.65
CA ILE A 246 -0.97 2.13 0.25
C ILE A 246 -0.69 1.62 1.67
N GLY A 247 0.38 0.84 1.86
CA GLY A 247 0.84 0.39 3.19
C GLY A 247 1.41 1.55 4.02
N THR A 248 1.93 2.57 3.36
CA THR A 248 2.41 3.80 3.98
C THR A 248 1.25 4.76 4.25
N LYS A 249 1.03 5.13 5.52
CA LYS A 249 -0.16 5.90 5.98
C LYS A 249 -0.34 7.26 5.28
N MET A 250 0.75 7.99 5.09
CA MET A 250 0.81 9.35 4.55
C MET A 250 2.05 9.47 3.67
N SER A 251 1.98 10.28 2.62
CA SER A 251 3.13 10.46 1.73
C SER A 251 4.36 10.95 2.49
N VAL A 252 5.52 10.47 2.08
CA VAL A 252 6.80 11.04 2.46
C VAL A 252 7.54 11.50 1.22
N PHE A 253 8.21 12.64 1.29
CA PHE A 253 8.98 13.20 0.18
C PHE A 253 10.45 13.24 0.56
N VAL A 254 11.34 12.97 -0.39
CA VAL A 254 12.78 13.20 -0.17
C VAL A 254 12.99 14.64 0.33
N ASN A 255 13.87 14.80 1.31
CA ASN A 255 14.02 16.06 2.03
C ASN A 255 14.25 17.27 1.12
N GLU A 256 15.03 17.09 0.04
CA GLU A 256 15.29 18.13 -0.97
C GLU A 256 14.03 18.64 -1.69
N ALA A 257 13.05 17.77 -1.95
CA ALA A 257 11.77 18.18 -2.53
C ALA A 257 10.81 18.71 -1.46
N TYR A 258 10.82 18.07 -0.29
CA TYR A 258 9.93 18.41 0.83
C TYR A 258 10.03 19.90 1.21
N ILE A 259 11.24 20.44 1.33
CA ILE A 259 11.45 21.85 1.72
C ILE A 259 10.79 22.83 0.75
N HIS A 260 10.82 22.54 -0.56
CA HIS A 260 10.23 23.39 -1.58
C HIS A 260 8.70 23.24 -1.62
N ILE A 261 8.19 22.03 -1.42
CA ILE A 261 6.75 21.76 -1.34
C ILE A 261 6.17 22.46 -0.10
N GLU A 262 6.77 22.29 1.08
CA GLU A 262 6.32 22.95 2.31
C GLU A 262 6.36 24.48 2.16
N SER A 263 7.45 25.03 1.60
CA SER A 263 7.56 26.47 1.35
C SER A 263 6.47 26.99 0.42
N ALA A 264 6.11 26.23 -0.63
CA ALA A 264 5.03 26.61 -1.54
C ALA A 264 3.65 26.56 -0.87
N VAL A 265 3.39 25.54 -0.03
CA VAL A 265 2.16 25.47 0.78
C VAL A 265 2.09 26.63 1.77
N ARG A 266 3.19 26.92 2.48
CA ARG A 266 3.29 28.06 3.41
C ARG A 266 2.97 29.38 2.72
N HIS A 267 3.59 29.63 1.56
CA HIS A 267 3.35 30.83 0.78
C HIS A 267 1.89 30.95 0.34
N TYR A 268 1.31 29.86 -0.19
CA TYR A 268 -0.10 29.83 -0.58
C TYR A 268 -1.04 30.17 0.59
N LEU A 269 -0.79 29.62 1.77
CA LEU A 269 -1.60 29.90 2.96
C LEU A 269 -1.51 31.39 3.36
N GLN A 270 -0.31 31.97 3.36
CA GLN A 270 -0.09 33.37 3.72
C GLN A 270 -0.82 34.34 2.79
N ILE A 271 -0.75 34.13 1.47
CA ILE A 271 -1.41 35.01 0.49
C ILE A 271 -2.95 34.90 0.56
N HIS A 272 -3.48 33.78 1.06
CA HIS A 272 -4.92 33.56 1.29
C HIS A 272 -5.34 33.82 2.75
N GLY A 273 -4.50 34.47 3.56
CA GLY A 273 -4.85 34.94 4.90
C GLY A 273 -4.81 33.89 6.02
N ALA A 274 -4.31 32.68 5.76
CA ALA A 274 -4.06 31.67 6.78
C ALA A 274 -2.61 31.75 7.29
N GLN A 275 -2.43 32.22 8.53
CA GLN A 275 -1.11 32.36 9.12
C GLN A 275 -0.59 31.01 9.66
N PRO A 276 0.62 30.59 9.26
CA PRO A 276 1.28 29.43 9.83
C PRO A 276 1.47 29.57 11.34
N VAL A 277 1.25 28.47 12.06
CA VAL A 277 1.49 28.36 13.50
C VAL A 277 2.43 27.21 13.80
N GLN A 278 3.23 27.39 14.86
CA GLN A 278 4.09 26.34 15.37
C GLN A 278 3.29 25.44 16.31
N LEU A 279 3.18 24.16 15.98
CA LEU A 279 2.62 23.14 16.85
C LEU A 279 3.68 22.07 17.10
N HIS A 280 3.96 21.77 18.37
CA HIS A 280 4.99 20.80 18.71
C HIS A 280 4.67 19.42 18.12
N GLY A 281 5.70 18.75 17.56
CA GLY A 281 5.57 17.43 16.94
C GLY A 281 4.84 17.40 15.59
N HIS A 282 4.47 18.55 15.03
CA HIS A 282 3.79 18.66 13.75
C HIS A 282 4.55 19.58 12.79
N HIS A 283 4.46 19.27 11.50
CA HIS A 283 4.95 20.16 10.45
C HIS A 283 3.96 21.33 10.23
N LEU A 284 4.14 22.12 9.18
CA LEU A 284 3.33 23.31 8.85
C LEU A 284 1.84 23.15 9.21
N CYS A 285 1.36 23.96 10.17
CA CYS A 285 -0.02 24.02 10.63
C CYS A 285 -0.60 25.43 10.50
N VAL A 286 -1.93 25.53 10.48
CA VAL A 286 -2.70 26.77 10.63
C VAL A 286 -3.85 26.53 11.61
N HIS A 287 -4.38 27.57 12.25
CA HIS A 287 -5.62 27.44 13.05
C HIS A 287 -6.79 27.03 12.15
N LYS A 288 -7.67 26.15 12.62
CA LYS A 288 -8.91 25.85 11.91
C LYS A 288 -9.92 26.97 12.18
N SER A 289 -10.30 27.73 11.15
CA SER A 289 -11.46 28.63 11.17
C SER A 289 -12.55 28.16 10.20
N SER A 290 -13.78 28.64 10.36
CA SER A 290 -14.91 28.31 9.49
C SER A 290 -14.66 28.61 8.00
N ALA A 291 -13.78 29.55 7.68
CA ALA A 291 -13.43 29.93 6.30
C ALA A 291 -12.36 29.04 5.64
N HIS A 292 -11.73 28.10 6.35
CA HIS A 292 -10.51 27.44 5.85
C HIS A 292 -10.72 26.45 4.69
N ARG A 293 -11.95 25.99 4.41
CA ARG A 293 -12.17 25.10 3.23
C ARG A 293 -11.76 25.76 1.91
N ASP A 294 -11.91 27.09 1.81
CA ASP A 294 -11.56 27.85 0.60
C ASP A 294 -10.10 28.33 0.59
N VAL A 295 -9.37 28.17 1.70
CA VAL A 295 -8.03 28.72 1.93
C VAL A 295 -6.93 27.64 1.89
N LEU A 296 -7.29 26.38 2.10
CA LEU A 296 -6.34 25.27 2.04
C LEU A 296 -6.09 24.84 0.59
N PRO A 297 -4.83 24.78 0.12
CA PRO A 297 -4.53 24.41 -1.26
C PRO A 297 -4.74 22.93 -1.53
N SER A 298 -5.26 22.61 -2.72
CA SER A 298 -5.07 21.30 -3.34
C SER A 298 -3.61 21.09 -3.74
N MET A 299 -3.18 19.85 -3.87
CA MET A 299 -1.86 19.50 -4.40
C MET A 299 -2.02 18.62 -5.65
N THR A 300 -1.19 18.78 -6.68
CA THR A 300 -1.13 17.84 -7.81
C THR A 300 0.26 17.24 -7.90
N LEU A 301 0.34 15.90 -7.90
CA LEU A 301 1.56 15.13 -8.12
C LEU A 301 1.65 14.78 -9.59
N HIS A 302 2.68 15.26 -10.28
CA HIS A 302 2.84 15.09 -11.73
C HIS A 302 3.80 13.95 -12.03
N PHE A 303 3.43 13.06 -12.93
CA PHE A 303 4.20 11.89 -13.35
C PHE A 303 4.61 11.99 -14.82
N ASP A 304 5.23 10.94 -15.36
CA ASP A 304 5.49 10.83 -16.80
C ASP A 304 4.17 10.77 -17.59
N ASN A 305 4.25 10.98 -18.91
CA ASN A 305 3.08 11.03 -19.79
C ASN A 305 2.03 12.10 -19.43
N ASN A 306 2.46 13.17 -18.75
CA ASN A 306 1.60 14.28 -18.31
C ASN A 306 0.44 13.85 -17.39
N ALA A 307 0.57 12.70 -16.70
CA ALA A 307 -0.41 12.29 -15.70
C ALA A 307 -0.22 13.10 -14.40
N GLY A 308 -1.30 13.62 -13.84
CA GLY A 308 -1.38 14.35 -12.58
C GLY A 308 -2.40 13.77 -11.61
N LEU A 309 -1.95 13.28 -10.46
CA LEU A 309 -2.82 12.89 -9.34
C LEU A 309 -3.16 14.14 -8.51
N ARG A 310 -4.43 14.57 -8.56
CA ARG A 310 -4.92 15.72 -7.80
C ARG A 310 -5.39 15.30 -6.42
N VAL A 311 -4.66 15.72 -5.40
CA VAL A 311 -4.98 15.55 -3.99
C VAL A 311 -5.81 16.74 -3.50
N MET A 312 -7.01 16.46 -3.00
CA MET A 312 -7.91 17.47 -2.46
C MET A 312 -7.42 18.01 -1.10
N PRO A 313 -7.75 19.26 -0.72
CA PRO A 313 -7.23 19.90 0.50
C PRO A 313 -7.40 19.05 1.78
N GLU A 314 -8.53 18.37 1.94
CA GLU A 314 -8.82 17.46 3.07
C GLU A 314 -7.89 16.23 3.15
N HIS A 315 -7.11 15.98 2.10
CA HIS A 315 -6.12 14.90 2.02
C HIS A 315 -4.68 15.45 1.93
N VAL A 316 -4.51 16.75 1.69
CA VAL A 316 -3.24 17.48 1.89
C VAL A 316 -3.04 17.81 3.38
N PHE A 317 -4.12 18.14 4.09
CA PHE A 317 -4.10 18.51 5.50
C PHE A 317 -4.81 17.49 6.39
N LEU A 318 -4.46 17.48 7.68
CA LEU A 318 -4.99 16.68 8.78
C LEU A 318 -5.47 17.63 9.87
N GLU A 319 -6.62 17.35 10.45
CA GLU A 319 -7.07 18.06 11.64
C GLU A 319 -6.37 17.53 12.90
N ILE A 320 -5.79 18.44 13.68
CA ILE A 320 -5.17 18.17 14.97
C ILE A 320 -5.88 18.99 16.03
N VAL A 321 -6.25 18.35 17.15
CA VAL A 321 -6.82 19.04 18.31
C VAL A 321 -5.78 19.03 19.42
N HIS A 322 -5.35 20.21 19.85
CA HIS A 322 -4.40 20.38 20.94
C HIS A 322 -4.90 21.49 21.88
N ALA A 323 -5.00 21.18 23.18
CA ALA A 323 -5.52 22.12 24.19
C ALA A 323 -6.89 22.75 23.80
N ASN A 324 -7.82 21.95 23.27
CA ASN A 324 -9.12 22.37 22.74
C ASN A 324 -9.08 23.36 21.56
N ILE A 325 -7.91 23.59 20.96
CA ILE A 325 -7.76 24.37 19.74
C ILE A 325 -7.61 23.40 18.56
N HIS A 326 -8.36 23.69 17.50
CA HIS A 326 -8.34 22.91 16.27
C HIS A 326 -7.32 23.52 15.28
N TYR A 327 -6.51 22.68 14.68
CA TYR A 327 -5.48 23.04 13.71
C TYR A 327 -5.63 22.20 12.44
N MET A 328 -5.22 22.76 11.30
CA MET A 328 -5.04 22.02 10.05
C MET A 328 -3.55 21.96 9.73
N CYS A 329 -2.97 20.77 9.76
CA CYS A 329 -1.54 20.54 9.55
C CYS A 329 -1.29 19.74 8.29
N ILE A 330 -0.20 19.97 7.57
CA ILE A 330 0.14 19.17 6.39
C ILE A 330 0.29 17.69 6.76
N ALA A 331 -0.20 16.81 5.90
CA ALA A 331 -0.31 15.38 6.14
C ALA A 331 0.65 14.58 5.25
N PHE A 332 1.89 15.06 5.17
CA PHE A 332 3.04 14.43 4.53
C PHE A 332 4.34 14.88 5.21
N PHE A 333 5.39 14.05 5.12
CA PHE A 333 6.60 14.20 5.94
C PHE A 333 7.88 14.18 5.08
N PRO A 334 9.02 14.71 5.57
CA PRO A 334 10.29 14.52 4.91
C PRO A 334 10.79 13.07 5.06
N SER A 335 11.63 12.64 4.13
CA SER A 335 12.28 11.33 4.08
C SER A 335 13.73 11.49 3.66
N LEU A 336 14.61 10.68 4.26
CA LEU A 336 16.04 10.66 3.91
C LEU A 336 16.37 9.67 2.78
N GLU A 337 15.42 8.82 2.38
CA GLU A 337 15.71 7.67 1.52
C GLU A 337 15.03 7.75 0.15
N LEU A 338 13.69 7.86 0.13
CA LEU A 338 12.88 7.90 -1.08
C LEU A 338 11.58 8.66 -0.87
N THR A 339 10.88 8.93 -1.97
CA THR A 339 9.51 9.46 -1.94
C THR A 339 8.52 8.30 -2.01
N VAL A 340 7.49 8.33 -1.17
CA VAL A 340 6.39 7.38 -1.18
C VAL A 340 5.08 8.17 -1.27
N ILE A 341 4.24 7.84 -2.26
CA ILE A 341 2.87 8.36 -2.33
C ILE A 341 2.01 7.44 -1.47
N GLY A 342 1.69 7.91 -0.27
CA GLY A 342 1.02 7.14 0.76
C GLY A 342 -0.50 7.14 0.64
N ALA A 343 -1.15 6.30 1.44
CA ALA A 343 -2.58 6.01 1.41
C ALA A 343 -3.46 7.25 1.51
N ARG A 344 -3.12 8.25 2.35
CA ARG A 344 -3.91 9.48 2.49
C ARG A 344 -4.02 10.25 1.17
N GLN A 345 -2.92 10.40 0.44
CA GLN A 345 -2.90 11.11 -0.84
C GLN A 345 -3.51 10.31 -2.00
N GLN A 346 -3.83 9.02 -1.76
CA GLN A 346 -4.51 8.15 -2.71
C GLN A 346 -6.03 8.08 -2.51
N ILE A 347 -6.56 8.64 -1.42
CA ILE A 347 -8.00 8.58 -1.10
C ILE A 347 -8.86 9.11 -2.26
N ASN A 348 -10.01 8.47 -2.48
CA ASN A 348 -11.00 8.81 -3.50
C ASN A 348 -10.45 8.80 -4.92
N HIS A 349 -9.47 7.92 -5.15
CA HIS A 349 -8.99 7.59 -6.47
C HIS A 349 -8.94 6.08 -6.63
N ARG A 350 -9.44 5.58 -7.76
CA ARG A 350 -9.21 4.18 -8.14
C ARG A 350 -7.84 4.06 -8.76
N PHE A 351 -6.97 3.25 -8.16
CA PHE A 351 -5.69 2.86 -8.73
C PHE A 351 -5.83 1.51 -9.41
N ILE A 352 -5.32 1.37 -10.62
CA ILE A 352 -5.26 0.13 -11.38
C ILE A 352 -3.81 -0.15 -11.74
N PHE A 353 -3.34 -1.34 -11.39
CA PHE A 353 -2.02 -1.85 -11.71
C PHE A 353 -2.19 -2.88 -12.81
N ASP A 354 -1.63 -2.60 -13.99
CA ASP A 354 -1.59 -3.53 -15.11
C ASP A 354 -0.16 -4.03 -15.28
N LEU A 355 0.06 -5.29 -14.90
CA LEU A 355 1.35 -5.98 -14.95
C LEU A 355 1.44 -6.96 -16.13
N HIS A 356 0.43 -6.99 -17.00
CA HIS A 356 0.43 -7.84 -18.19
C HIS A 356 1.22 -7.21 -19.34
N ALA A 357 1.14 -5.88 -19.48
CA ALA A 357 1.75 -5.18 -20.60
C ALA A 357 3.28 -5.31 -20.61
N ARG A 358 3.87 -5.29 -21.83
CA ARG A 358 5.35 -5.20 -22.02
C ARG A 358 5.96 -4.05 -21.22
N THR A 359 5.19 -2.98 -21.06
CA THR A 359 5.47 -1.86 -20.16
C THR A 359 4.38 -1.84 -19.10
N PRO A 360 4.62 -2.36 -17.89
CA PRO A 360 3.64 -2.31 -16.81
C PRO A 360 3.23 -0.85 -16.52
N THR A 361 1.96 -0.64 -16.18
CA THR A 361 1.42 0.71 -15.96
C THR A 361 0.62 0.81 -14.67
N ILE A 362 0.60 2.01 -14.10
CA ILE A 362 -0.39 2.41 -13.09
C ILE A 362 -1.30 3.43 -13.73
N SER A 363 -2.59 3.17 -13.64
CA SER A 363 -3.63 4.14 -13.97
C SER A 363 -4.36 4.60 -12.73
N PHE A 364 -4.81 5.85 -12.75
CA PHE A 364 -5.64 6.40 -11.68
C PHE A 364 -6.69 7.38 -12.21
N ASN A 365 -7.81 7.46 -11.50
CA ASN A 365 -8.88 8.42 -11.74
C ASN A 365 -9.58 8.77 -10.42
N PRO A 366 -10.13 9.99 -10.27
CA PRO A 366 -10.99 10.30 -9.14
C PRO A 366 -12.22 9.39 -9.16
N GLU A 367 -12.62 8.92 -8.00
CA GLU A 367 -13.78 8.06 -7.81
C GLU A 367 -14.29 8.16 -6.37
N ASN A 368 -15.61 8.07 -6.19
CA ASN A 368 -16.18 8.05 -4.86
C ASN A 368 -16.05 6.66 -4.21
N CYS A 369 -14.86 6.35 -3.71
CA CYS A 369 -14.45 5.01 -3.34
C CYS A 369 -15.29 4.35 -2.23
N HIS A 370 -15.99 5.12 -1.39
CA HIS A 370 -16.87 4.52 -0.37
C HIS A 370 -18.14 3.89 -0.97
N LEU A 371 -18.48 4.24 -2.21
CA LEU A 371 -19.62 3.69 -2.96
C LEU A 371 -19.25 2.48 -3.83
N ASP A 372 -17.97 2.10 -3.91
CA ASP A 372 -17.51 0.96 -4.74
C ASP A 372 -18.08 -0.38 -4.25
N ALA A 373 -18.46 -0.47 -2.97
CA ALA A 373 -19.22 -1.60 -2.43
C ALA A 373 -20.72 -1.55 -2.75
N GLY A 374 -21.27 -0.37 -3.05
CA GLY A 374 -22.70 -0.10 -3.18
C GLY A 374 -23.24 -0.10 -4.62
N THR A 375 -22.41 -0.28 -5.65
CA THR A 375 -22.82 -0.27 -7.06
C THR A 375 -23.37 -1.61 -7.57
N GLN A 376 -23.64 -2.59 -6.70
CA GLN A 376 -24.34 -3.84 -7.07
C GLN A 376 -25.87 -3.69 -7.02
N SER A 377 -26.42 -2.58 -7.53
CA SER A 377 -27.87 -2.37 -7.65
C SER A 377 -28.38 -2.76 -9.03
#